data_AF-A0A3C1LZ38-F1
#
_entry.id   AF-A0A3C1LZ38-F1
#
_cell.length_a   1.000
_cell.length_b   1.000
_cell.length_c   1.000
_cell.angle_alpha   90.00
_cell.angle_beta   90.00
_cell.angle_gamma   90.00
#
_symmetry.space_group_name_H-M   'P 1'
#
loop_
_entity.id
_entity.type
_entity.pdbx_description
1 polymer ?
#
loop_
_entity_poly.entity_id
_entity_poly.type
_entity_poly.pdbx_seq_one_letter_code
_entity_poly.pdbx_strand_id
1 'polypeptide(L)'
;MHLDLTPLLFGVTDWPWLERLWVSFWFGLATLIAAFLVDRRIRRSQGDFAFWLYLFGLLSFWFGMTLMEGGDEWQRFTYFLINLGLVVLSVLLRRRVFALFGGMGCLGYLSYLAYRVFQDSLLFPIAVSLVGVAVIGAGVQYAAHRPAWERFVREKLPPAIRDFLPTDE
;
A
#
# COMPACT_ATOMS: atom_id res chain seq x y z
N MET A 1 -12.95 21.74 25.55
CA MET A 1 -14.36 21.33 25.75
C MET A 1 -14.83 20.66 24.48
N HIS A 2 -14.90 19.34 24.47
CA HIS A 2 -15.54 18.53 23.44
C HIS A 2 -16.65 17.76 24.16
N LEU A 3 -17.87 17.84 23.64
CA LEU A 3 -19.07 17.27 24.24
C LEU A 3 -19.12 15.76 23.98
N ASP A 4 -18.70 14.97 24.97
CA ASP A 4 -19.05 13.55 25.10
C ASP A 4 -20.55 13.43 25.39
N LEU A 5 -21.38 13.59 24.36
CA LEU A 5 -22.83 13.31 24.42
C LEU A 5 -23.12 11.81 24.26
N THR A 6 -22.14 11.05 23.78
CA THR A 6 -22.24 9.62 23.48
C THR A 6 -22.36 8.72 24.72
N PRO A 7 -21.67 8.97 25.84
CA PRO A 7 -21.80 8.14 27.05
C PRO A 7 -23.18 8.28 27.71
N LEU A 8 -23.80 9.45 27.60
CA LEU A 8 -25.07 9.76 28.28
C LEU A 8 -26.28 9.09 27.62
N LEU A 9 -26.19 8.81 26.31
CA LEU A 9 -27.30 8.29 25.51
C LEU A 9 -27.28 6.76 25.37
N PHE A 10 -26.10 6.15 25.44
CA PHE A 10 -25.94 4.70 25.23
C PHE A 10 -25.52 3.92 26.48
N GLY A 11 -25.11 4.59 27.57
CA GLY A 11 -24.78 3.91 28.84
C GLY A 11 -23.60 2.92 28.75
N VAL A 12 -22.92 2.84 27.61
CA VAL A 12 -21.74 2.00 27.40
C VAL A 12 -20.52 2.88 27.53
N THR A 13 -19.96 2.92 28.74
CA THR A 13 -18.63 3.43 29.01
C THR A 13 -17.62 2.45 28.43
N ASP A 14 -16.85 2.93 27.47
CA ASP A 14 -15.63 2.30 26.94
C ASP A 14 -15.82 1.06 26.06
N TRP A 15 -16.17 1.30 24.79
CA TRP A 15 -15.67 0.40 23.75
C TRP A 15 -14.14 0.45 23.79
N PRO A 16 -13.44 -0.65 24.10
CA PRO A 16 -11.99 -0.64 24.14
C PRO A 16 -11.46 -0.20 22.78
N TRP A 17 -10.49 0.71 22.79
CA TRP A 17 -9.90 1.32 21.59
C TRP A 17 -9.55 0.29 20.52
N LEU A 18 -9.11 -0.89 20.95
CA LEU A 18 -8.76 -2.02 20.09
C LEU A 18 -9.95 -2.54 19.25
N GLU A 19 -11.16 -2.60 19.80
CA GLU A 19 -12.35 -3.05 19.06
C GLU A 19 -12.71 -2.07 17.93
N ARG A 20 -12.54 -0.77 18.16
CA ARG A 20 -12.77 0.26 17.13
C ARG A 20 -11.79 0.11 15.96
N LEU A 21 -10.56 -0.29 16.26
CA LEU A 21 -9.55 -0.56 15.24
C LEU A 21 -9.85 -1.83 14.45
N TRP A 22 -10.32 -2.90 15.11
CA TRP A 22 -10.82 -4.11 14.43
C TRP A 22 -11.95 -3.79 13.47
N VAL A 23 -12.92 -2.96 13.89
CA VAL A 23 -14.01 -2.52 13.02
C VAL A 23 -13.47 -1.76 11.81
N SER A 24 -12.52 -0.85 12.01
CA SER A 24 -11.89 -0.06 10.93
C SER A 24 -11.11 -0.94 9.95
N PHE A 25 -10.44 -1.98 10.45
CA PHE A 25 -9.73 -2.98 9.67
C PHE A 25 -10.69 -3.78 8.77
N TRP A 26 -11.72 -4.38 9.36
CA TRP A 26 -12.70 -5.18 8.63
C TRP A 26 -13.54 -4.35 7.67
N PHE A 27 -13.92 -3.14 8.07
CA PHE A 27 -14.63 -2.20 7.21
C PHE A 27 -13.79 -1.77 6.01
N GLY A 28 -12.51 -1.45 6.23
CA GLY A 28 -11.55 -1.16 5.16
C GLY A 28 -11.41 -2.34 4.20
N LEU A 29 -11.27 -3.56 4.72
CA LEU A 29 -11.19 -4.78 3.92
C LEU A 29 -12.46 -5.03 3.09
N ALA A 30 -13.65 -4.88 3.69
CA ALA A 30 -14.92 -5.00 2.99
C ALA A 30 -15.04 -3.95 1.86
N THR A 31 -14.59 -2.72 2.14
CA THR A 31 -14.56 -1.63 1.15
C THR A 31 -13.60 -1.93 -0.01
N LEU A 32 -12.43 -2.54 0.27
CA LEU A 32 -11.50 -2.99 -0.77
C LEU A 32 -12.10 -4.09 -1.66
N ILE A 33 -12.84 -5.03 -1.07
CA ILE A 33 -13.56 -6.08 -1.83
C ILE A 33 -14.65 -5.45 -2.68
N ALA A 34 -15.44 -4.52 -2.13
CA ALA A 34 -16.44 -3.78 -2.87
C ALA A 34 -15.81 -3.00 -4.03
N ALA A 35 -14.67 -2.33 -3.78
CA ALA A 35 -13.91 -1.61 -4.80
C ALA A 35 -13.47 -2.54 -5.91
N PHE A 36 -13.00 -3.75 -5.58
CA PHE A 36 -12.64 -4.77 -6.57
C PHE A 36 -13.82 -5.26 -7.41
N LEU A 37 -14.97 -5.50 -6.78
CA LEU A 37 -16.19 -5.91 -7.50
C LEU A 37 -16.71 -4.82 -8.43
N VAL A 38 -16.69 -3.57 -7.95
CA VAL A 38 -17.06 -2.38 -8.72
C VAL A 38 -16.10 -2.18 -9.89
N ASP A 39 -14.79 -2.25 -9.65
CA ASP A 39 -13.74 -2.12 -10.66
C ASP A 39 -13.84 -3.21 -11.74
N ARG A 40 -14.25 -4.43 -11.38
CA ARG A 40 -14.52 -5.50 -12.35
C ARG A 40 -15.81 -5.27 -13.16
N ARG A 41 -16.84 -4.70 -12.55
CA ARG A 41 -18.15 -4.45 -13.20
C ARG A 41 -18.12 -3.19 -14.09
N ILE A 42 -17.42 -2.14 -13.67
CA ILE A 42 -17.38 -0.81 -14.31
C ILE A 42 -16.23 -0.67 -15.30
N ARG A 43 -15.25 -1.59 -15.34
CA ARG A 43 -14.15 -1.59 -16.34
C ARG A 43 -14.60 -1.47 -17.82
N ARG A 44 -15.88 -1.69 -18.11
CA ARG A 44 -16.51 -1.53 -19.44
C ARG A 44 -17.06 -0.13 -19.72
N SER A 45 -17.24 0.75 -18.73
CA SER A 45 -17.99 1.99 -18.89
C SER A 45 -17.52 3.08 -17.92
N GLN A 46 -16.60 3.92 -18.40
CA GLN A 46 -16.40 5.34 -18.03
C GLN A 46 -16.15 5.68 -16.53
N GLY A 47 -14.92 6.11 -16.24
CA GLY A 47 -14.56 6.88 -15.03
C GLY A 47 -13.84 6.09 -13.94
N ASP A 48 -12.71 6.62 -13.47
CA ASP A 48 -11.81 6.02 -12.46
C ASP A 48 -12.39 6.09 -11.02
N PHE A 49 -13.72 6.05 -10.84
CA PHE A 49 -14.37 6.17 -9.53
C PHE A 49 -13.96 5.05 -8.56
N ALA A 50 -13.60 3.88 -9.09
CA ALA A 50 -13.07 2.78 -8.28
C ALA A 50 -11.77 3.15 -7.55
N PHE A 51 -10.97 4.09 -8.08
CA PHE A 51 -9.75 4.57 -7.44
C PHE A 51 -10.00 5.12 -6.04
N TRP A 52 -11.02 5.98 -5.90
CA TRP A 52 -11.37 6.59 -4.61
C TRP A 52 -11.83 5.53 -3.60
N LEU A 53 -12.63 4.56 -4.05
CA LEU A 53 -13.08 3.47 -3.18
C LEU A 53 -11.90 2.60 -2.70
N TYR A 54 -10.94 2.32 -3.57
CA TYR A 54 -9.69 1.67 -3.18
C TYR A 54 -8.90 2.52 -2.17
N LEU A 55 -8.79 3.83 -2.39
CA LEU A 55 -8.04 4.71 -1.51
C LEU A 55 -8.65 4.75 -0.11
N PHE A 56 -9.97 4.96 0.01
CA PHE A 56 -10.66 5.00 1.30
C PHE A 56 -10.63 3.65 2.01
N GLY A 57 -10.89 2.55 1.29
CA GLY A 57 -10.80 1.21 1.85
C GLY A 57 -9.39 0.89 2.35
N LEU A 58 -8.37 1.24 1.56
CA LEU A 58 -6.97 1.02 1.90
C LEU A 58 -6.53 1.87 3.08
N LEU A 59 -6.90 3.15 3.14
CA LEU A 59 -6.61 4.03 4.27
C LEU A 59 -7.21 3.46 5.56
N SER A 60 -8.50 3.12 5.57
CA SER A 60 -9.17 2.57 6.76
C SER A 60 -8.55 1.25 7.20
N PHE A 61 -8.23 0.37 6.24
CA PHE A 61 -7.58 -0.91 6.50
C PHE A 61 -6.18 -0.72 7.09
N TRP A 62 -5.37 0.13 6.45
CA TRP A 62 -3.96 0.33 6.78
C TRP A 62 -3.79 1.07 8.11
N PHE A 63 -4.59 2.11 8.36
CA PHE A 63 -4.59 2.80 9.66
C PHE A 63 -5.12 1.90 10.78
N GLY A 64 -6.19 1.14 10.54
CA GLY A 64 -6.69 0.15 11.48
C GLY A 64 -5.58 -0.80 11.90
N MET A 65 -4.91 -1.44 10.93
CA MET A 65 -3.83 -2.38 11.19
C MET A 65 -2.61 -1.75 11.88
N THR A 66 -2.13 -0.60 11.41
CA THR A 66 -0.92 0.05 11.92
C THR A 66 -1.10 0.54 13.36
N LEU A 67 -2.31 0.98 13.73
CA LEU A 67 -2.62 1.40 15.09
C LEU A 67 -2.90 0.22 16.04
N MET A 68 -3.12 -0.98 15.51
CA MET A 68 -3.33 -2.21 16.28
C MET A 68 -2.03 -2.91 16.67
N GLU A 69 -0.88 -2.39 16.27
CA GLU A 69 0.41 -3.06 16.48
C GLU A 69 0.71 -3.17 17.99
N GLY A 70 0.41 -4.33 18.55
CA GLY A 70 0.77 -4.72 19.91
C GLY A 70 2.24 -5.12 19.98
N GLY A 71 2.85 -4.99 21.15
CA GLY A 71 4.29 -5.16 21.35
C GLY A 71 4.89 -6.53 20.99
N ASP A 72 4.08 -7.51 20.59
CA ASP A 72 4.53 -8.87 20.26
C ASP A 72 5.26 -8.96 18.91
N GLU A 73 6.39 -9.68 18.89
CA GLU A 73 7.17 -9.91 17.67
C GLU A 73 6.37 -10.66 16.59
N TRP A 74 5.49 -11.59 17.01
CA TRP A 74 4.64 -12.34 16.09
C TRP A 74 3.64 -11.42 15.36
N GLN A 75 3.05 -10.46 16.08
CA GLN A 75 2.13 -9.49 15.49
C GLN A 75 2.86 -8.61 14.45
N ARG A 76 4.07 -8.14 14.78
CA ARG A 76 4.93 -7.38 13.85
C ARG A 76 5.31 -8.18 12.61
N PHE A 77 5.61 -9.48 12.76
CA PHE A 77 5.89 -10.36 11.63
C PHE A 77 4.65 -10.55 10.73
N THR A 78 3.47 -10.74 11.32
CA THR A 78 2.22 -10.80 10.55
C THR A 78 1.91 -9.47 9.85
N TYR A 79 2.17 -8.33 10.50
CA TYR A 79 2.07 -7.00 9.90
C TYR A 79 2.96 -6.88 8.65
N PHE A 80 4.22 -7.33 8.74
CA PHE A 80 5.13 -7.37 7.61
C PHE A 80 4.58 -8.24 6.46
N LEU A 81 4.07 -9.44 6.78
CA LEU A 81 3.54 -10.36 5.76
C LEU A 81 2.30 -9.78 5.05
N ILE A 82 1.42 -9.09 5.78
CA ILE A 82 0.26 -8.43 5.18
C ILE A 82 0.70 -7.28 4.27
N ASN A 83 1.66 -6.46 4.71
CA ASN A 83 2.19 -5.36 3.91
C ASN A 83 2.93 -5.86 2.64
N LEU A 84 3.63 -6.99 2.74
CA LEU A 84 4.20 -7.67 1.58
C LEU A 84 3.10 -8.15 0.62
N GLY A 85 2.00 -8.69 1.16
CA GLY A 85 0.80 -9.02 0.40
C GLY A 85 0.21 -7.82 -0.33
N LEU A 86 0.19 -6.63 0.27
CA LEU A 86 -0.24 -5.39 -0.39
C LEU A 86 0.67 -5.01 -1.56
N VAL A 87 1.99 -5.19 -1.43
CA VAL A 87 2.93 -4.96 -2.54
C VAL A 87 2.64 -5.93 -3.69
N VAL A 88 2.40 -7.22 -3.42
CA VAL A 88 2.03 -8.19 -4.45
C VAL A 88 0.69 -7.82 -5.10
N LEU A 89 -0.32 -7.45 -4.31
CA LEU A 89 -1.62 -7.00 -4.79
C LEU A 89 -1.50 -5.76 -5.69
N SER A 90 -0.54 -4.87 -5.44
CA SER A 90 -0.30 -3.68 -6.26
C SER A 90 0.04 -4.03 -7.70
N VAL A 91 0.82 -5.09 -7.91
CA VAL A 91 1.22 -5.58 -9.23
C VAL A 91 0.03 -6.25 -9.92
N LEU A 92 -0.73 -7.08 -9.17
CA LEU A 92 -1.89 -7.79 -9.69
C LEU A 92 -3.02 -6.82 -10.11
N LEU A 93 -3.28 -5.80 -9.30
CA LEU A 93 -4.32 -4.80 -9.54
C LEU A 93 -3.83 -3.64 -10.44
N ARG A 94 -2.54 -3.58 -10.76
CA ARG A 94 -1.86 -2.46 -11.45
C ARG A 94 -2.15 -1.09 -10.81
N ARG A 95 -2.29 -1.05 -9.48
CA ARG A 95 -2.66 0.16 -8.71
C ARG A 95 -1.49 0.55 -7.79
N ARG A 96 -0.85 1.69 -8.08
CA ARG A 96 0.34 2.19 -7.36
C ARG A 96 0.12 2.43 -5.87
N VAL A 97 -1.12 2.77 -5.47
CA VAL A 97 -1.46 3.09 -4.08
C VAL A 97 -1.15 1.92 -3.13
N PHE A 98 -1.44 0.68 -3.52
CA PHE A 98 -1.12 -0.51 -2.73
C PHE A 98 0.38 -0.70 -2.52
N ALA A 99 1.20 -0.34 -3.52
CA ALA A 99 2.65 -0.42 -3.42
C ALA A 99 3.20 0.60 -2.42
N LEU A 100 2.61 1.81 -2.37
CA LEU A 100 3.03 2.85 -1.44
C LEU A 100 2.77 2.44 0.01
N PHE A 101 1.55 2.02 0.33
CA PHE A 101 1.20 1.60 1.70
C PHE A 101 1.91 0.31 2.11
N GLY A 102 1.94 -0.71 1.24
CA GLY A 102 2.63 -1.97 1.50
C GLY A 102 4.15 -1.79 1.63
N GLY A 103 4.75 -0.97 0.76
CA GLY A 103 6.17 -0.63 0.83
C GLY A 103 6.51 0.13 2.11
N MET A 104 5.68 1.09 2.51
CA MET A 104 5.86 1.85 3.75
C MET A 104 5.82 0.94 4.98
N GLY A 105 4.86 0.02 5.07
CA GLY A 105 4.79 -0.92 6.19
C GLY A 105 5.95 -1.94 6.20
N CYS A 106 6.37 -2.42 5.02
CA CYS A 106 7.55 -3.27 4.90
C CYS A 106 8.82 -2.56 5.39
N LEU A 107 9.03 -1.33 4.93
CA LEU A 107 10.17 -0.50 5.34
C LEU A 107 10.14 -0.19 6.84
N GLY A 108 8.95 0.04 7.42
CA GLY A 108 8.80 0.23 8.86
C GLY A 108 9.28 -0.97 9.65
N TYR A 109 8.83 -2.18 9.31
CA TYR A 109 9.26 -3.41 9.98
C TYR A 109 10.76 -3.71 9.76
N LEU A 110 11.26 -3.58 8.53
CA LEU A 110 12.68 -3.75 8.21
C LEU A 110 13.55 -2.75 8.98
N SER A 111 13.10 -1.50 9.12
CA SER A 111 13.78 -0.48 9.90
C SER A 111 13.80 -0.81 11.38
N TYR A 112 12.68 -1.29 11.94
CA TYR A 112 12.61 -1.76 13.33
C TYR A 112 13.56 -2.94 13.58
N LEU A 113 13.53 -3.96 12.71
CA LEU A 113 14.40 -5.13 12.84
C LEU A 113 15.86 -4.73 12.71
N ALA A 114 16.17 -3.86 11.76
CA ALA A 114 17.52 -3.38 11.55
C ALA A 114 18.01 -2.51 12.72
N TYR A 115 17.16 -1.65 13.30
CA TYR A 115 17.51 -0.88 14.50
C TYR A 115 17.81 -1.80 15.68
N ARG A 116 16.99 -2.84 15.88
CA ARG A 116 17.17 -3.80 16.99
C ARG A 116 18.42 -4.68 16.82
N VAL A 117 18.72 -5.12 15.60
CA VAL A 117 19.83 -6.05 15.31
C VAL A 117 21.17 -5.31 15.15
N PHE A 118 21.16 -4.08 14.64
CA PHE A 118 22.36 -3.32 14.30
C PHE A 118 22.56 -2.06 15.16
N GLN A 119 21.89 -1.96 16.31
CA GLN A 119 21.89 -0.76 17.17
C GLN A 119 23.30 -0.28 17.54
N ASP A 120 24.25 -1.20 17.72
CA ASP A 120 25.64 -0.91 18.09
C ASP A 120 26.60 -0.76 16.88
N SER A 121 26.09 -0.72 15.65
CA SER A 121 26.92 -0.76 14.44
C SER A 121 26.75 0.47 13.55
N LEU A 122 27.87 1.17 13.28
CA LEU A 122 28.00 2.22 12.26
C LEU A 122 27.69 1.72 10.83
N LEU A 123 27.53 0.40 10.63
CA LEU A 123 27.12 -0.20 9.36
C LEU A 123 25.66 0.07 9.02
N PHE A 124 24.80 0.41 9.98
CA PHE A 124 23.36 0.60 9.73
C PHE A 124 23.06 1.74 8.74
N PRO A 125 23.53 2.99 8.95
CA PRO A 125 23.30 4.07 7.98
C PRO A 125 23.93 3.79 6.61
N ILE A 126 25.07 3.10 6.60
CA ILE A 126 25.78 2.73 5.37
C ILE A 126 24.98 1.70 4.58
N ALA A 127 24.50 0.63 5.21
CA ALA A 127 23.71 -0.42 4.57
C ALA A 127 22.39 0.13 4.02
N VAL A 128 21.65 0.94 4.80
CA VAL A 128 20.39 1.55 4.36
C VAL A 128 20.62 2.51 3.18
N SER A 129 21.69 3.31 3.23
CA SER A 129 22.05 4.20 2.12
C SER A 129 22.41 3.40 0.86
N LEU A 130 23.15 2.30 1.01
CA LEU A 130 23.57 1.45 -0.10
C LEU A 130 22.39 0.71 -0.73
N VAL A 131 21.42 0.25 0.08
CA VAL A 131 20.14 -0.29 -0.41
C VAL A 131 19.35 0.79 -1.15
N GLY A 132 19.26 2.01 -0.60
CA GLY A 132 18.62 3.14 -1.28
C GLY A 132 19.24 3.44 -2.64
N VAL A 133 20.57 3.48 -2.72
CA VAL A 133 21.32 3.67 -3.97
C VAL A 133 21.10 2.49 -4.93
N ALA A 134 21.06 1.25 -4.44
CA ALA A 134 20.79 0.08 -5.27
C ALA A 134 19.38 0.11 -5.88
N VAL A 135 18.37 0.52 -5.10
CA VAL A 135 16.99 0.67 -5.58
C VAL A 135 16.88 1.79 -6.61
N ILE A 136 17.50 2.95 -6.35
CA ILE A 136 17.55 4.07 -7.31
C ILE A 136 18.28 3.62 -8.57
N GLY A 137 19.41 2.93 -8.44
CA GLY A 137 20.20 2.39 -9.55
C GLY A 137 19.41 1.39 -10.40
N ALA A 138 18.69 0.47 -9.76
CA ALA A 138 17.80 -0.47 -10.45
C ALA A 138 16.66 0.26 -11.18
N GLY A 139 16.08 1.30 -10.55
CA GLY A 139 15.06 2.15 -11.17
C GLY A 139 15.60 2.93 -12.38
N VAL A 140 16.82 3.48 -12.27
CA VAL A 140 17.52 4.17 -13.35
C VAL A 140 17.90 3.19 -14.46
N GLN A 141 18.36 1.99 -14.16
CA GLN A 141 18.70 0.98 -15.15
C GLN A 141 17.45 0.48 -15.89
N TYR A 142 16.34 0.31 -15.18
CA TYR A 142 15.03 0.02 -15.76
C TYR A 142 14.55 1.18 -16.66
N ALA A 143 14.74 2.43 -16.23
CA ALA A 143 14.42 3.62 -17.03
C ALA A 143 15.33 3.80 -18.24
N ALA A 144 16.62 3.50 -18.11
CA ALA A 144 17.63 3.62 -19.17
C ALA A 144 17.40 2.60 -20.30
N HIS A 145 16.81 1.45 -19.99
CA HIS A 145 16.42 0.44 -21.00
C HIS A 145 15.00 0.63 -21.53
N ARG A 146 14.21 1.61 -21.04
CA ARG A 146 12.88 1.95 -21.62
C ARG A 146 12.87 2.10 -23.14
N PRO A 147 13.80 2.82 -23.81
CA PRO A 147 13.75 2.99 -25.26
C PRO A 147 13.98 1.68 -26.04
N ALA A 148 14.69 0.70 -25.46
CA ALA A 148 14.86 -0.63 -26.08
C ALA A 148 13.59 -1.49 -25.93
N TRP A 149 12.96 -1.46 -24.76
CA TRP A 149 11.71 -2.16 -24.49
C TRP A 149 10.53 -1.56 -25.26
N GLU A 150 10.46 -0.23 -25.36
CA GLU A 150 9.43 0.45 -26.15
C GLU A 150 9.51 0.13 -27.63
N ARG A 151 10.72 0.03 -28.22
CA ARG A 151 10.87 -0.35 -29.63
C ARG A 151 10.37 -1.76 -29.90
N PHE A 152 10.71 -2.72 -29.03
CA PHE A 152 10.29 -4.11 -29.17
C PHE A 152 8.76 -4.30 -28.99
N VAL A 153 8.16 -3.53 -28.09
CA VAL A 153 6.71 -3.52 -27.88
C VAL A 153 5.98 -2.79 -29.02
N ARG A 154 6.54 -1.69 -29.53
CA ARG A 154 5.96 -0.86 -30.62
C ARG A 154 6.08 -1.50 -32.01
N GLU A 155 7.01 -2.45 -32.20
CA GLU A 155 7.13 -3.30 -33.39
C GLU A 155 6.13 -4.45 -33.42
N LYS A 156 5.68 -4.95 -32.25
CA LYS A 156 4.66 -6.01 -32.15
C LYS A 156 3.24 -5.51 -31.88
N LEU A 157 3.04 -4.21 -31.68
CA LEU A 157 1.72 -3.64 -31.41
C LEU A 157 0.95 -3.35 -32.72
N PRO A 158 -0.25 -3.91 -32.91
CA PRO A 158 -1.14 -3.54 -34.00
C PRO A 158 -1.50 -2.03 -33.97
N PRO A 159 -1.71 -1.40 -35.13
CA PRO A 159 -1.90 0.05 -35.25
C PRO A 159 -3.05 0.61 -34.41
N ALA A 160 -4.06 -0.19 -34.05
CA ALA A 160 -5.22 0.23 -33.27
C ALA A 160 -4.92 0.69 -31.83
N ILE A 161 -3.73 0.38 -31.29
CA ILE A 161 -3.34 0.75 -29.92
C ILE A 161 -2.41 1.99 -29.91
N ARG A 162 -1.88 2.41 -31.07
CA ARG A 162 -1.03 3.61 -31.18
C ARG A 162 -1.80 4.91 -30.89
N ASP A 163 -3.09 4.95 -31.19
CA ASP A 163 -3.93 6.15 -31.00
C ASP A 163 -4.36 6.39 -29.54
N PHE A 164 -4.16 5.43 -28.64
CA PHE A 164 -4.54 5.54 -27.21
C PHE A 164 -3.36 5.84 -26.28
N LEU A 165 -2.14 5.91 -26.80
CA LEU A 165 -0.98 6.34 -26.02
C LEU A 165 -0.89 7.87 -26.08
N PRO A 166 -1.03 8.59 -24.94
CA PRO A 166 -0.86 10.02 -24.93
C PRO A 166 0.57 10.33 -25.37
N THR A 167 0.67 11.22 -26.36
CA THR A 167 1.93 11.80 -26.83
C THR A 167 2.51 12.60 -25.67
N ASP A 168 3.65 12.15 -25.14
CA ASP A 168 4.43 12.95 -24.20
C ASP A 168 5.01 14.15 -24.99
N GLU A 169 4.42 15.35 -24.80
CA GLU A 169 5.08 16.64 -25.07
C GLU A 169 6.05 16.99 -23.94
#